data_AF-A0A523RH19-F1
#
_entry.id   AF-A0A523RH19-F1
#
_cell.length_a   1.000
_cell.length_b   1.000
_cell.length_c   1.000
_cell.angle_alpha   90.00
_cell.angle_beta   90.00
_cell.angle_gamma   90.00
#
_symmetry.space_group_name_H-M   'P 1'
#
loop_
_entity.id
_entity.type
_entity.pdbx_description
1 polymer ?
#
loop_
_entity_poly.entity_id
_entity_poly.type
_entity_poly.pdbx_seq_one_letter_code
_entity_poly.pdbx_strand_id
1 'polypeptide(L)'
;DFSNFMDNKKPGQIIQISTDNGNFPIELAEHRDNENKGTIGIWTISAPSHSEFTNPLFVAWVMMSELTGRSVFHSYVYHARMPWGLIDMIKWMFVLNFGIGLFNLLPAVPLDGGYIFQGMVERVSSKRTARRVSHALSIIVLALLIVNFMPMLA
;
A
#
# COMPACT_ATOMS: atom_id res chain seq x y z
N ASP A 1 -27.07 -11.02 -0.40
CA ASP A 1 -25.66 -10.68 -0.20
C ASP A 1 -24.91 -11.96 0.18
N PHE A 2 -23.94 -12.38 -0.64
CA PHE A 2 -23.26 -13.67 -0.50
C PHE A 2 -22.46 -13.74 0.81
N SER A 3 -21.73 -12.67 1.16
CA SER A 3 -20.90 -12.65 2.37
C SER A 3 -21.76 -12.83 3.62
N ASN A 4 -22.84 -12.06 3.74
CA ASN A 4 -23.77 -12.14 4.89
C ASN A 4 -24.43 -13.52 5.00
N PHE A 5 -24.71 -14.19 3.88
CA PHE A 5 -25.24 -15.56 3.89
C PHE A 5 -24.22 -16.57 4.43
N MET A 6 -22.95 -16.40 4.06
CA MET A 6 -21.86 -17.29 4.45
C MET A 6 -21.36 -17.09 5.89
N ASP A 7 -21.56 -15.92 6.49
CA ASP A 7 -20.99 -15.60 7.80
C ASP A 7 -21.41 -16.53 8.95
N ASN A 8 -22.62 -17.10 8.88
CA ASN A 8 -23.14 -18.01 9.91
C ASN A 8 -23.06 -19.49 9.52
N LYS A 9 -22.33 -19.83 8.45
CA LYS A 9 -22.25 -21.20 7.94
C LYS A 9 -21.06 -21.94 8.53
N LYS A 10 -21.25 -23.24 8.82
CA LYS A 10 -20.24 -24.11 9.43
C LYS A 10 -19.65 -25.08 8.40
N PRO A 11 -18.43 -25.60 8.63
CA PRO A 11 -17.90 -26.69 7.82
C PRO A 11 -18.82 -27.92 7.84
N GLY A 12 -18.85 -28.68 6.74
CA GLY A 12 -19.70 -29.86 6.55
C GLY A 12 -21.17 -29.55 6.28
N GLN A 13 -21.58 -28.28 6.32
CA GLN A 13 -22.95 -27.90 5.96
C GLN A 13 -23.15 -28.00 4.44
N ILE A 14 -24.26 -28.60 4.00
CA ILE A 14 -24.63 -28.64 2.58
C ILE A 14 -25.45 -27.39 2.25
N ILE A 15 -24.99 -26.62 1.27
CA ILE A 15 -25.71 -25.49 0.67
C ILE A 15 -26.13 -25.82 -0.77
N GLN A 16 -27.21 -25.20 -1.25
CA GLN A 16 -27.69 -25.38 -2.61
C GLN A 16 -27.33 -24.15 -3.44
N ILE A 17 -26.60 -24.34 -4.54
CA ILE A 17 -26.33 -23.28 -5.52
C ILE A 17 -27.30 -23.45 -6.69
N SER A 18 -28.22 -22.50 -6.83
CA SER A 18 -29.12 -22.42 -7.98
C SER A 18 -28.44 -21.68 -9.12
N THR A 19 -28.32 -22.34 -10.26
CA THR A 19 -27.79 -21.79 -11.51
C THR A 19 -28.81 -21.97 -12.64
N ASP A 20 -28.59 -21.32 -13.78
CA ASP A 20 -29.42 -21.51 -14.98
C ASP A 20 -29.40 -22.97 -15.49
N ASN A 21 -28.37 -23.75 -15.12
CA ASN A 21 -28.20 -25.15 -15.47
C ASN A 21 -28.72 -26.13 -14.39
N GLY A 22 -29.38 -25.63 -13.35
CA GLY A 22 -29.94 -26.43 -12.26
C GLY A 22 -29.33 -26.14 -10.88
N ASN A 23 -29.77 -26.95 -9.90
CA ASN A 23 -29.38 -26.81 -8.50
C ASN A 23 -28.29 -27.83 -8.14
N PHE A 24 -27.18 -27.33 -7.60
CA PHE A 24 -26.05 -28.16 -7.19
C PHE A 24 -25.85 -28.09 -5.68
N PRO A 25 -25.90 -29.23 -4.96
CA PRO A 25 -25.51 -29.28 -3.56
C PRO A 25 -23.98 -29.17 -3.45
N ILE A 26 -23.50 -28.28 -2.59
CA ILE A 26 -22.09 -28.12 -2.26
C ILE A 26 -21.93 -28.26 -0.75
N GLU A 27 -21.01 -29.12 -0.34
CA GLU A 27 -20.57 -29.23 1.05
C GLU A 27 -19.51 -28.17 1.35
N LEU A 28 -19.70 -27.42 2.44
CA LEU A 28 -18.76 -26.39 2.86
C LEU A 28 -17.49 -27.00 3.45
N ALA A 29 -16.35 -26.61 2.90
CA ALA A 29 -15.05 -26.96 3.46
C ALA A 29 -14.72 -26.11 4.70
N GLU A 30 -13.71 -26.53 5.45
CA GLU A 30 -13.18 -25.77 6.57
C GLU A 30 -12.34 -24.58 6.09
N HIS A 31 -12.52 -23.42 6.73
CA HIS A 31 -11.78 -22.22 6.40
C HIS A 31 -10.39 -22.26 7.05
N ARG A 32 -9.33 -22.04 6.26
CA ARG A 32 -7.92 -22.14 6.71
C ARG A 32 -7.60 -21.35 7.98
N ASP A 33 -8.13 -20.14 8.10
CA ASP A 33 -7.90 -19.26 9.26
C ASP A 33 -8.94 -19.40 10.38
N ASN A 34 -10.04 -20.14 10.19
CA ASN A 34 -11.11 -20.29 11.18
C ASN A 34 -11.85 -21.62 11.02
N GLU A 35 -11.51 -22.58 11.88
CA GLU A 35 -12.08 -23.94 11.90
C GLU A 35 -13.61 -23.96 12.08
N ASN A 36 -14.22 -22.89 12.62
CA ASN A 36 -15.67 -22.80 12.81
C ASN A 36 -16.43 -22.19 11.63
N LYS A 37 -15.73 -21.72 10.58
CA LYS A 37 -16.35 -21.07 9.41
C LYS A 37 -16.30 -21.99 8.20
N GLY A 38 -17.47 -22.25 7.60
CA GLY A 38 -17.57 -22.98 6.34
C GLY A 38 -17.22 -22.10 5.14
N THR A 39 -16.52 -22.66 4.15
CA THR A 39 -16.15 -21.96 2.91
C THR A 39 -16.36 -22.82 1.66
N ILE A 40 -16.63 -22.17 0.53
CA ILE A 40 -16.62 -22.79 -0.81
C ILE A 40 -15.36 -22.41 -1.61
N GLY A 41 -14.38 -21.76 -0.98
CA GLY A 41 -13.16 -21.30 -1.64
C GLY A 41 -13.34 -20.05 -2.52
N ILE A 42 -14.47 -19.36 -2.42
CA ILE A 42 -14.77 -18.11 -3.14
C ILE A 42 -14.82 -16.97 -2.14
N TRP A 43 -14.15 -15.86 -2.47
CA TRP A 43 -14.16 -14.62 -1.70
C TRP A 43 -14.79 -13.52 -2.52
N THR A 44 -15.69 -12.76 -1.92
CA THR A 44 -16.18 -11.53 -2.53
C THR A 44 -15.14 -10.43 -2.34
N ILE A 45 -14.72 -9.84 -3.44
CA ILE A 45 -14.03 -8.56 -3.44
C ILE A 45 -15.06 -7.44 -3.53
N SER A 46 -14.88 -6.38 -2.77
CA SER A 46 -15.76 -5.22 -2.78
C SER A 46 -14.95 -3.94 -2.72
N ALA A 47 -15.44 -2.92 -3.42
CA ALA A 47 -14.85 -1.61 -3.40
C ALA A 47 -14.95 -1.02 -1.99
N PRO A 48 -13.85 -0.49 -1.42
CA PRO A 48 -13.93 0.49 -0.34
C PRO A 48 -14.99 1.55 -0.62
N SER A 49 -15.79 1.87 0.42
CA SER A 49 -16.83 2.89 0.31
C SER A 49 -16.21 4.26 0.01
N HIS A 50 -16.89 5.08 -0.79
CA HIS A 50 -16.42 6.44 -1.11
C HIS A 50 -16.21 7.30 0.15
N SER A 51 -16.95 7.04 1.23
CA SER A 51 -16.80 7.74 2.50
C SER A 51 -15.46 7.44 3.20
N GLU A 52 -14.88 6.26 3.00
CA GLU A 52 -13.58 5.90 3.60
C GLU A 52 -12.47 6.81 3.10
N PHE A 53 -12.58 7.32 1.87
CA PHE A 53 -11.63 8.27 1.29
C PHE A 53 -11.66 9.67 1.91
N THR A 54 -12.61 9.95 2.80
CA THR A 54 -12.57 11.17 3.63
C THR A 54 -11.61 11.05 4.82
N ASN A 55 -11.23 9.82 5.18
CA ASN A 55 -10.31 9.57 6.28
C ASN A 55 -8.85 9.67 5.77
N PRO A 56 -8.05 10.63 6.26
CA PRO A 56 -6.68 10.81 5.79
C PRO A 56 -5.78 9.60 6.06
N LEU A 57 -6.00 8.86 7.15
CA LEU A 57 -5.23 7.65 7.46
C LEU A 57 -5.57 6.53 6.47
N PHE A 58 -6.84 6.40 6.09
CA PHE A 58 -7.26 5.43 5.08
C PHE A 58 -6.64 5.75 3.73
N VAL A 59 -6.69 7.03 3.31
CA VAL A 59 -6.05 7.46 2.06
C VAL A 59 -4.55 7.18 2.09
N ALA A 60 -3.86 7.48 3.19
CA ALA A 60 -2.44 7.16 3.35
C ALA A 60 -2.17 5.65 3.24
N TRP A 61 -3.03 4.82 3.84
CA TRP A 61 -2.94 3.37 3.75
C TRP A 61 -3.12 2.88 2.30
N VAL A 62 -4.12 3.39 1.58
CA VAL A 62 -4.35 3.06 0.16
C VAL A 62 -3.13 3.44 -0.68
N MET A 63 -2.57 4.63 -0.46
CA MET A 63 -1.36 5.05 -1.16
C MET A 63 -0.18 4.12 -0.87
N MET A 64 0.00 3.72 0.38
CA MET A 64 1.06 2.79 0.77
C MET A 64 0.85 1.40 0.14
N SER A 65 -0.38 0.89 0.10
CA SER A 65 -0.66 -0.39 -0.54
C SER A 65 -0.32 -0.37 -2.03
N GLU A 66 -0.67 0.71 -2.74
CA GLU A 66 -0.33 0.88 -4.15
C GLU A 66 1.20 0.92 -4.34
N LEU A 67 1.94 1.63 -3.49
CA LEU A 67 3.41 1.67 -3.51
C LEU A 67 4.05 0.29 -3.30
N THR A 68 3.45 -0.55 -2.45
CA THR A 68 3.93 -1.91 -2.18
C THR A 68 3.48 -2.96 -3.20
N GLY A 69 2.84 -2.54 -4.30
CA GLY A 69 2.34 -3.43 -5.35
C GLY A 69 1.03 -4.14 -5.03
N ARG A 70 0.31 -3.69 -3.99
CA ARG A 70 -1.04 -4.17 -3.66
C ARG A 70 -2.07 -3.18 -4.20
N SER A 71 -2.49 -3.40 -5.45
CA SER A 71 -3.45 -2.51 -6.11
C SER A 71 -4.83 -2.59 -5.46
N VAL A 72 -5.28 -1.47 -4.89
CA VAL A 72 -6.61 -1.27 -4.30
C VAL A 72 -7.58 -0.73 -5.36
N PHE A 73 -7.07 0.09 -6.29
CA PHE A 73 -7.86 0.64 -7.39
C PHE A 73 -7.72 -0.22 -8.65
N HIS A 74 -8.62 -1.18 -8.85
CA HIS A 74 -8.64 -2.02 -10.05
C HIS A 74 -10.00 -2.02 -10.76
N SER A 75 -9.95 -2.22 -12.09
CA SER A 75 -11.11 -2.36 -12.98
C SER A 75 -12.09 -3.47 -12.63
N TYR A 76 -11.65 -4.47 -11.85
CA TYR A 76 -12.51 -5.58 -11.41
C TYR A 76 -13.44 -5.19 -10.26
N VAL A 77 -13.11 -4.10 -9.55
CA VAL A 77 -13.79 -3.71 -8.31
C VAL A 77 -14.51 -2.38 -8.48
N TYR A 78 -13.95 -1.49 -9.28
CA TYR A 78 -14.53 -0.19 -9.60
C TYR A 78 -14.92 -0.15 -11.08
N HIS A 79 -16.14 0.32 -11.37
CA HIS A 79 -16.57 0.61 -12.73
C HIS A 79 -16.47 2.12 -12.97
N ALA A 80 -15.29 2.58 -13.35
CA ALA A 80 -15.07 3.95 -13.78
C ALA A 80 -15.39 4.10 -15.28
N ARG A 81 -16.03 5.21 -15.67
CA ARG A 81 -16.22 5.57 -17.09
C ARG A 81 -14.92 6.06 -17.76
N MET A 82 -13.89 6.33 -16.98
CA MET A 82 -12.59 6.83 -17.45
C MET A 82 -11.69 5.68 -17.91
N PRO A 83 -10.82 5.87 -18.93
CA PRO A 83 -9.87 4.84 -19.34
C PRO A 83 -8.94 4.43 -18.20
N TRP A 84 -8.84 3.13 -17.92
CA TRP A 84 -7.98 2.59 -16.84
C TRP A 84 -6.51 2.96 -17.00
N GLY A 85 -6.01 2.99 -18.24
CA GLY A 85 -4.63 3.42 -18.50
C GLY A 85 -4.34 4.86 -18.07
N LEU A 86 -5.33 5.76 -18.13
CA LEU A 86 -5.18 7.13 -17.64
C LEU A 86 -5.12 7.17 -16.11
N ILE A 87 -5.95 6.37 -15.44
CA ILE A 87 -5.91 6.20 -13.98
C ILE A 87 -4.53 5.70 -13.55
N ASP A 88 -4.02 4.66 -14.22
CA ASP A 88 -2.73 4.08 -13.88
C ASP A 88 -1.57 5.04 -14.16
N MET A 89 -1.63 5.81 -15.25
CA MET A 89 -0.66 6.87 -15.52
C MET A 89 -0.66 7.93 -14.40
N ILE A 90 -1.82 8.40 -13.97
CA ILE A 90 -1.93 9.39 -12.87
C ILE A 90 -1.37 8.81 -11.57
N LYS A 91 -1.66 7.54 -11.26
CA LYS A 91 -1.08 6.85 -10.09
C LYS A 91 0.44 6.83 -10.16
N TRP A 92 1.02 6.43 -11.30
CA TRP A 92 2.46 6.38 -11.48
C TRP A 92 3.10 7.77 -11.42
N MET A 93 2.49 8.78 -12.04
CA MET A 93 2.94 10.16 -11.92
C MET A 93 2.95 10.60 -10.46
N PHE A 94 1.90 10.32 -9.71
CA PHE A 94 1.85 10.64 -8.28
C PHE A 94 2.97 9.93 -7.52
N VAL A 95 3.08 8.61 -7.67
CA VAL A 95 4.07 7.77 -6.98
C VAL A 95 5.50 8.23 -7.27
N LEU A 96 5.82 8.52 -8.53
CA LEU A 96 7.14 8.98 -8.93
C LEU A 96 7.45 10.37 -8.37
N ASN A 97 6.54 11.34 -8.51
CA ASN A 97 6.75 12.68 -7.97
C ASN A 97 6.90 12.65 -6.44
N PHE A 98 6.08 11.86 -5.76
CA PHE A 98 6.14 11.69 -4.32
C PHE A 98 7.45 11.00 -3.89
N GLY A 99 7.84 9.92 -4.55
CA GLY A 99 9.08 9.19 -4.28
C GLY A 99 10.33 10.05 -4.49
N ILE A 100 10.40 10.79 -5.61
CA ILE A 100 11.48 11.73 -5.90
C ILE A 100 11.52 12.85 -4.86
N GLY A 101 10.34 13.39 -4.49
CA GLY A 101 10.23 14.41 -3.45
C GLY A 101 10.72 13.92 -2.09
N LEU A 102 10.30 12.73 -1.65
CA LEU A 102 10.77 12.12 -0.41
C LEU A 102 12.27 11.86 -0.41
N PHE A 103 12.82 11.40 -1.54
CA PHE A 103 14.26 11.19 -1.67
C PHE A 103 15.01 12.52 -1.55
N ASN A 104 14.56 13.58 -2.22
CA ASN A 104 15.17 14.91 -2.10
C ASN A 104 15.05 15.52 -0.70
N LEU A 105 14.05 15.13 0.09
CA LEU A 105 13.89 15.59 1.48
C LEU A 105 14.83 14.90 2.48
N LEU A 106 15.58 13.86 2.07
CA LEU A 106 16.55 13.22 2.95
C LEU A 106 17.62 14.23 3.41
N PRO A 107 18.04 14.18 4.69
CA PRO A 107 19.00 15.13 5.25
C PRO A 107 20.45 14.78 4.84
N ALA A 108 20.70 14.69 3.54
CA ALA A 108 21.97 14.32 2.95
C ALA A 108 22.32 15.25 1.78
N VAL A 109 23.49 15.89 1.81
CA VAL A 109 24.02 16.70 0.71
C VAL A 109 24.54 15.75 -0.38
N PRO A 110 24.21 15.96 -1.67
CA PRO A 110 23.72 17.20 -2.29
C PRO A 110 22.20 17.33 -2.46
N LEU A 111 21.40 16.53 -1.74
CA LEU A 111 19.93 16.61 -1.82
C LEU A 111 19.41 17.88 -1.10
N ASP A 112 18.23 18.35 -1.51
CA ASP A 112 17.62 19.58 -1.00
C ASP A 112 17.44 19.54 0.54
N GLY A 113 17.02 18.39 1.07
CA GLY A 113 16.86 18.13 2.50
C GLY A 113 18.17 18.25 3.27
N GLY A 114 19.30 17.92 2.65
CA GLY A 114 20.64 18.12 3.21
C GLY A 114 20.97 19.61 3.40
N TYR A 115 20.63 20.45 2.42
CA TYR A 115 20.82 21.90 2.51
C TYR A 115 19.84 22.55 3.47
N ILE A 116 18.57 22.09 3.51
CA ILE A 116 17.58 22.54 4.49
C ILE A 116 18.08 22.23 5.91
N PHE A 117 18.51 20.99 6.16
CA PHE A 117 19.06 20.58 7.44
C PHE A 117 20.31 21.37 7.81
N GLN A 118 21.24 21.57 6.87
CA GLN A 118 22.41 22.44 7.08
C GLN A 118 21.99 23.84 7.52
N GLY A 119 21.04 24.46 6.82
CA GLY A 119 20.52 25.78 7.17
C GLY A 119 19.87 25.84 8.56
N MET A 120 19.19 24.77 8.98
CA MET A 120 18.65 24.66 10.35
C MET A 120 19.76 24.61 11.39
N VAL A 121 20.81 23.82 11.16
CA VAL A 121 21.96 23.69 12.08
C VAL A 121 22.79 24.99 12.12
N GLU A 122 22.84 25.75 11.02
CA GLU A 122 23.47 27.08 10.97
C GLU A 122 22.77 28.11 11.86
N ARG A 123 21.48 27.94 12.20
CA ARG A 123 20.78 28.87 13.10
C ARG A 123 21.27 28.79 14.55
N VAL A 124 21.80 27.63 14.95
CA VAL A 124 22.22 27.34 16.33
C VAL A 124 23.73 27.11 16.47
N SER A 125 24.46 27.07 15.36
CA SER A 125 25.90 26.78 15.34
C SER A 125 26.63 27.58 14.25
N SER A 126 27.96 27.46 14.18
CA SER A 126 28.74 28.10 13.12
C SER A 126 28.53 27.42 11.77
N LYS A 127 28.65 28.16 10.65
CA LYS A 127 28.64 27.61 9.28
C LYS A 127 29.59 26.43 9.09
N ARG A 128 30.77 26.49 9.72
CA ARG A 128 31.77 25.41 9.67
C ARG A 128 31.28 24.16 10.38
N THR A 129 30.63 24.32 11.53
CA THR A 129 30.05 23.22 12.29
C THR A 129 28.87 22.61 11.54
N ALA A 130 27.94 23.42 11.06
CA ALA A 130 26.78 22.94 10.31
C ALA A 130 27.17 22.15 9.07
N ARG A 131 28.13 22.64 8.28
CA ARG A 131 28.64 21.92 7.11
C ARG A 131 29.28 20.57 7.49
N ARG A 132 30.04 20.52 8.58
CA ARG A 132 30.61 19.25 9.08
C ARG A 132 29.51 18.27 9.51
N VAL A 133 28.53 18.74 10.27
CA VAL A 133 27.42 17.92 10.77
C VAL A 133 26.57 17.40 9.60
N SER A 134 26.21 18.25 8.64
CA SER A 134 25.44 17.84 7.47
C SER A 134 26.19 16.84 6.60
N HIS A 135 27.49 17.04 6.33
CA HIS A 135 28.26 16.04 5.58
C HIS A 135 28.42 14.72 6.34
N ALA A 136 28.62 14.76 7.67
CA ALA A 136 28.66 13.55 8.48
C ALA A 136 27.33 12.80 8.42
N LEU A 137 26.21 13.52 8.56
CA LEU A 137 24.87 12.94 8.43
C LEU A 137 24.64 12.39 7.02
N SER A 138 25.14 13.06 5.98
CA SER A 138 25.05 12.58 4.59
C SER A 138 25.75 11.24 4.41
N ILE A 139 26.94 11.08 5.00
CA ILE A 139 27.69 9.82 4.99
C ILE A 139 26.92 8.73 5.75
N ILE A 140 26.33 9.06 6.90
CA ILE A 140 25.51 8.11 7.66
C ILE A 140 24.30 7.66 6.85
N VAL A 141 23.55 8.58 6.25
CA VAL A 141 22.39 8.28 5.39
C VAL A 141 22.82 7.41 4.21
N LEU A 142 23.93 7.76 3.53
CA LEU A 142 24.46 6.97 2.43
C LEU A 142 24.86 5.55 2.87
N ALA A 143 25.54 5.42 4.01
CA ALA A 143 25.93 4.14 4.57
C ALA A 143 24.70 3.28 4.92
N LEU A 144 23.68 3.89 5.53
CA LEU A 144 22.41 3.22 5.85
C LEU A 144 21.70 2.73 4.59
N LEU A 145 21.67 3.53 3.53
CA LEU A 145 21.11 3.12 2.24
C LEU A 145 21.91 1.92 1.69
N ILE A 146 23.24 2.01 1.60
CA ILE A 146 24.07 0.92 1.08
C ILE A 146 23.86 -0.37 1.88
N VAL A 147 23.89 -0.29 3.22
CA VAL A 147 23.69 -1.46 4.09
C VAL A 147 22.28 -2.04 3.93
N ASN A 148 21.26 -1.20 3.76
CA ASN A 148 19.89 -1.68 3.58
C ASN A 148 19.67 -2.35 2.22
N PHE A 149 20.31 -1.86 1.16
CA PHE A 149 20.21 -2.42 -0.19
C PHE A 149 21.23 -3.55 -0.47
N MET A 150 22.29 -3.70 0.32
CA MET A 150 23.30 -4.74 0.14
C MET A 150 22.72 -6.17 0.10
N PRO A 151 21.78 -6.58 0.98
CA PRO A 151 21.19 -7.92 0.93
C PRO A 151 20.37 -8.20 -0.32
N MET A 152 19.94 -7.17 -1.05
CA MET A 152 19.22 -7.34 -2.32
C MET A 152 20.15 -7.79 -3.47
N LEU A 153 21.47 -7.59 -3.32
CA LEU A 153 22.47 -7.88 -4.35
C LEU A 153 23.17 -9.24 -4.16
N ALA A 154 22.92 -9.93 -3.04
CA ALA A 154 23.48 -11.24 -2.70
C ALA A 154 22.46 -12.35 -2.94
#